data_AF-A0A2Z6NKN4-F1
#
_entry.id   AF-A0A2Z6NKN4-F1
#
_cell.length_a   1.000
_cell.length_b   1.000
_cell.length_c   1.000
_cell.angle_alpha   90.00
_cell.angle_beta   90.00
_cell.angle_gamma   90.00
#
_symmetry.space_group_name_H-M   'P 1'
#
loop_
_entity.id
_entity.type
_entity.pdbx_description
1 polymer ?
#
loop_
_entity_poly.entity_id
_entity_poly.type
_entity_poly.pdbx_seq_one_letter_code
_entity_poly.pdbx_strand_id
1 'polypeptide(L)'
;MTEYWVSQGNKWCDVCKIYISNNPSSIRNHELGTRHKDNVTKRLANMRKENAAKDKEHKETANALEQIEAVRFFLFYVTRAALPSD
;
A
#
# COMPACT_ATOMS: atom_id res chain seq x y z
N MET A 1 -13.97 46.74 16.73
CA MET A 1 -14.23 45.30 16.46
C MET A 1 -13.34 44.93 15.28
N THR A 2 -12.17 44.35 15.54
CA THR A 2 -11.20 44.03 14.48
C THR A 2 -11.60 42.70 13.87
N GLU A 3 -12.10 42.72 12.63
CA GLU A 3 -12.36 41.50 11.88
C GLU A 3 -11.04 40.78 11.61
N TYR A 4 -10.90 39.59 12.18
CA TYR A 4 -9.76 38.71 11.95
C TYR A 4 -9.87 38.11 10.55
N TRP A 5 -9.11 38.64 9.59
CA TRP A 5 -9.07 38.08 8.24
C TRP A 5 -8.33 36.75 8.27
N VAL A 6 -9.04 35.67 7.93
CA VAL A 6 -8.47 34.32 7.77
C VAL A 6 -8.43 34.02 6.29
N SER A 7 -7.24 33.81 5.74
CA SER A 7 -7.10 33.34 4.36
C SER A 7 -7.85 32.02 4.20
N GLN A 8 -8.83 31.98 3.30
CA GLN A 8 -9.45 30.72 2.89
C GLN A 8 -8.40 29.93 2.11
N GLY A 9 -7.73 28.98 2.79
CA GLY A 9 -6.70 28.14 2.17
C GLY A 9 -7.25 27.25 1.06
N ASN A 10 -6.37 26.47 0.42
CA ASN A 10 -6.78 25.42 -0.52
C ASN A 10 -6.79 24.06 0.17
N LYS A 11 -7.80 23.23 -0.11
CA LYS A 11 -7.89 21.83 0.32
C LYS A 11 -7.24 20.93 -0.72
N TRP A 12 -6.38 20.01 -0.29
CA TRP A 12 -5.82 18.97 -1.13
C TRP A 12 -6.77 17.77 -1.25
N CYS A 13 -6.86 17.17 -2.45
CA CYS A 13 -7.57 15.91 -2.66
C CYS A 13 -6.61 14.78 -2.99
N ASP A 14 -6.58 13.73 -2.17
CA ASP A 14 -5.67 12.58 -2.34
C ASP A 14 -5.99 11.68 -3.54
N VAL A 15 -7.26 11.65 -3.96
CA VAL A 15 -7.70 10.83 -5.09
C VAL A 15 -7.36 11.51 -6.41
N CYS A 16 -7.67 12.80 -6.53
CA CYS A 16 -7.52 13.56 -7.77
C CYS A 16 -6.16 14.25 -7.89
N LYS A 17 -5.38 14.33 -6.81
CA LYS A 17 -4.08 15.01 -6.70
C LYS A 17 -4.12 16.46 -7.18
N ILE A 18 -5.15 17.20 -6.74
CA ILE A 18 -5.32 18.62 -7.06
C ILE A 18 -5.66 19.42 -5.81
N TYR A 19 -5.32 20.71 -5.83
CA TYR A 19 -5.79 21.70 -4.87
C TYR A 19 -7.16 22.22 -5.28
N ILE A 20 -8.07 22.33 -4.32
CA ILE A 20 -9.44 22.80 -4.45
C ILE A 20 -9.61 23.97 -3.50
N SER A 21 -10.45 24.95 -3.84
CA SER A 21 -10.77 26.04 -2.90
C SER A 21 -11.44 25.48 -1.64
N ASN A 22 -11.06 25.97 -0.46
CA ASN A 22 -11.68 25.58 0.80
C ASN A 22 -13.05 26.24 1.00
N ASN A 23 -13.98 25.97 0.09
CA ASN A 23 -15.38 26.32 0.26
C ASN A 23 -16.24 25.04 0.17
N PRO A 24 -17.27 24.92 1.02
CA PRO A 24 -18.02 23.66 1.16
C PRO A 24 -18.68 23.22 -0.16
N SER A 25 -19.14 24.17 -0.96
CA SER A 25 -19.75 23.90 -2.26
C SER A 25 -18.76 23.33 -3.28
N SER A 26 -17.54 23.87 -3.35
CA SER A 26 -16.48 23.42 -4.27
C SER A 26 -15.98 22.03 -3.89
N ILE A 27 -15.84 21.76 -2.59
CA ILE A 27 -15.49 20.44 -2.08
C ILE A 27 -16.57 19.42 -2.47
N ARG A 28 -17.85 19.74 -2.20
CA ARG A 28 -18.97 18.87 -2.55
C ARG A 28 -19.08 18.63 -4.05
N ASN A 29 -18.93 19.67 -4.86
CA ASN A 29 -18.98 19.55 -6.32
C ASN A 29 -17.80 18.73 -6.86
N HIS A 30 -16.62 18.84 -6.24
CA HIS A 30 -15.47 18.02 -6.58
C HIS A 30 -15.71 16.54 -6.27
N GLU A 31 -16.18 16.23 -5.06
CA GLU A 31 -16.45 14.85 -4.61
C GLU A 31 -17.56 14.18 -5.43
N LEU A 32 -18.56 14.96 -5.86
CA LEU A 32 -19.65 14.48 -6.71
C LEU A 32 -19.27 14.39 -8.20
N GLY A 33 -18.17 15.02 -8.62
CA GLY A 33 -17.70 15.06 -9.99
C GLY A 33 -17.35 13.67 -10.53
N THR A 34 -17.58 13.46 -11.83
CA THR A 34 -17.32 12.19 -12.53
C THR A 34 -15.87 11.75 -12.39
N ARG A 35 -14.92 12.67 -12.62
CA ARG A 35 -13.48 12.41 -12.46
C ARG A 35 -13.12 11.88 -11.08
N HIS A 36 -13.70 12.42 -10.01
CA HIS A 36 -13.41 11.96 -8.65
C HIS A 36 -13.93 10.53 -8.45
N LYS A 37 -15.19 10.29 -8.80
CA LYS A 37 -15.81 8.96 -8.72
C LYS A 37 -15.06 7.91 -9.53
N ASP A 38 -14.67 8.22 -10.76
CA ASP A 38 -13.93 7.32 -11.64
C ASP A 38 -12.54 6.99 -11.09
N ASN A 39 -11.87 7.96 -10.47
CA ASN A 39 -10.58 7.73 -9.84
C ASN A 39 -10.72 6.89 -8.56
N VAL A 40 -11.78 7.08 -7.78
CA VAL A 40 -12.09 6.23 -6.61
C VAL A 40 -12.33 4.79 -7.04
N THR A 41 -13.16 4.55 -8.06
CA THR A 41 -13.46 3.19 -8.53
C THR A 41 -12.22 2.51 -9.10
N LYS A 42 -11.40 3.22 -9.88
CA LYS A 42 -10.10 2.71 -10.37
C LYS A 42 -9.15 2.39 -9.23
N ARG A 43 -9.03 3.27 -8.23
CA ARG A 43 -8.17 3.03 -7.06
C ARG A 43 -8.61 1.79 -6.28
N LEU A 44 -9.92 1.61 -6.10
CA LEU A 44 -10.47 0.43 -5.42
C LEU A 44 -10.20 -0.85 -6.21
N ALA A 45 -10.37 -0.81 -7.54
CA ALA A 45 -10.07 -1.96 -8.41
C ALA A 45 -8.58 -2.33 -8.39
N ASN A 46 -7.69 -1.33 -8.43
CA ASN A 46 -6.24 -1.55 -8.35
C ASN A 46 -5.85 -2.14 -6.99
N MET A 47 -6.37 -1.61 -5.88
CA MET A 47 -6.09 -2.13 -4.55
C MET A 47 -6.49 -3.61 -4.40
N ARG A 48 -7.63 -4.00 -4.96
CA ARG A 48 -8.06 -5.42 -4.95
C ARG A 48 -7.10 -6.32 -5.74
N LYS A 49 -6.66 -5.87 -6.92
CA LYS A 49 -5.69 -6.61 -7.74
C LYS A 49 -4.32 -6.70 -7.07
N GLU A 50 -3.85 -5.60 -6.51
CA GLU A 50 -2.58 -5.55 -5.77
C GLU A 50 -2.61 -6.47 -4.55
N ASN A 51 -3.71 -6.50 -3.79
CA ASN A 51 -3.82 -7.41 -2.65
C ASN A 51 -3.75 -8.88 -3.09
N ALA A 52 -4.48 -9.26 -4.15
CA ALA A 52 -4.42 -10.63 -4.67
C ALA A 52 -3.02 -11.01 -5.20
N ALA A 53 -2.32 -10.07 -5.83
CA ALA A 53 -0.94 -10.27 -6.29
C ALA A 53 0.03 -10.43 -5.10
N LYS A 54 -0.08 -9.54 -4.09
CA LYS A 54 0.70 -9.61 -2.85
C LYS A 54 0.48 -10.91 -2.11
N ASP A 55 -0.75 -11.40 -2.02
CA ASP A 55 -1.04 -12.69 -1.37
C ASP A 55 -0.36 -13.86 -2.08
N LYS A 56 -0.25 -13.82 -3.41
CA LYS A 56 0.49 -14.83 -4.19
C LYS A 56 2.00 -14.72 -3.94
N GLU A 57 2.55 -13.51 -4.00
CA GLU A 57 3.97 -13.24 -3.71
C GLU A 57 4.34 -13.65 -2.29
N HIS A 58 3.48 -13.39 -1.30
CA HIS A 58 3.67 -13.81 0.09
C HIS A 58 3.68 -15.33 0.24
N LYS A 59 2.85 -16.07 -0.51
CA LYS A 59 2.89 -17.54 -0.52
C LYS A 59 4.15 -18.08 -1.18
N GLU A 60 4.57 -17.50 -2.29
CA GLU A 60 5.79 -17.91 -3.00
C GLU A 60 7.03 -17.65 -2.15
N THR A 61 7.11 -16.49 -1.50
CA THR A 61 8.20 -16.16 -0.57
C THR A 61 8.21 -17.06 0.65
N ALA A 62 7.05 -17.38 1.25
CA ALA A 62 6.97 -18.34 2.35
C ALA A 62 7.46 -19.74 1.94
N ASN A 63 7.02 -20.25 0.79
CA ASN A 63 7.47 -21.55 0.29
C ASN A 63 8.99 -21.57 0.00
N ALA A 64 9.53 -20.48 -0.55
CA ALA A 64 10.97 -20.37 -0.81
C ALA A 64 11.77 -20.36 0.50
N LEU A 65 11.27 -19.68 1.54
CA LEU A 65 11.90 -19.68 2.86
C LEU A 65 11.89 -21.09 3.49
N GLU A 66 10.78 -21.82 3.42
CA GLU A 66 10.70 -23.20 3.91
C GLU A 66 11.71 -24.12 3.22
N GLN A 67 11.87 -23.99 1.89
CA GLN A 67 12.87 -24.75 1.15
C GLN A 67 14.30 -24.41 1.57
N ILE A 68 14.60 -23.13 1.76
CA ILE A 68 15.91 -22.68 2.25
C ILE A 68 16.19 -23.23 3.64
N GLU A 69 15.20 -23.21 4.54
CA GLU A 69 15.33 -23.76 5.90
C GLU A 69 15.55 -25.27 5.88
N ALA A 70 14.84 -26.02 5.03
CA ALA A 70 15.02 -27.46 4.88
C ALA A 70 16.43 -27.81 4.36
N VAL A 71 16.90 -27.11 3.33
CA VAL A 71 18.26 -27.28 2.80
C VAL A 71 19.30 -26.91 3.85
N ARG A 72 19.12 -25.80 4.56
CA ARG A 72 20.00 -25.38 5.66
C ARG A 72 20.04 -26.42 6.76
N PHE A 73 18.89 -26.98 7.17
CA PHE A 73 18.81 -28.00 8.20
C PHE A 73 19.56 -29.27 7.77
N PHE A 74 19.34 -29.72 6.53
CA PHE A 74 20.06 -30.86 5.98
C PHE A 74 21.58 -30.62 5.95
N LEU A 75 22.01 -29.46 5.45
CA LEU A 75 23.42 -29.12 5.34
C LEU A 75 24.09 -28.98 6.71
N PHE A 76 23.39 -28.41 7.70
CA PHE A 76 23.84 -28.36 9.10
C PHE A 76 24.01 -29.77 9.68
N TYR A 77 23.08 -30.67 9.43
CA TYR A 77 23.15 -32.04 9.95
C TYR A 77 24.31 -32.83 9.32
N VAL A 78 24.50 -32.70 8.00
CA VAL A 78 25.61 -33.35 7.27
C VAL A 78 26.97 -32.80 7.71
N THR A 79 27.11 -31.47 7.80
CA THR A 79 28.37 -30.84 8.22
C THR A 79 28.69 -31.14 9.69
N ARG A 80 27.69 -31.24 10.57
CA ARG A 80 27.89 -31.64 11.96
C ARG A 80 28.26 -33.12 12.11
N ALA A 81 27.72 -34.00 11.27
CA ALA A 81 28.09 -35.42 11.25
C ALA A 81 29.50 -35.67 10.66
N ALA A 82 30.01 -34.75 9.85
CA ALA A 82 31.34 -34.81 9.26
C ALA A 82 32.45 -34.20 10.15
N LEU A 83 32.12 -33.69 11.35
CA LEU A 83 33.14 -33.26 12.31
C LEU A 83 33.76 -34.50 12.96
N PRO A 84 35.08 -34.75 12.77
CA PRO A 84 35.76 -35.84 13.46
C PRO A 84 35.67 -35.60 14.96
N SER A 85 35.24 -36.63 15.69
CA SER A 85 35.30 -36.67 17.14
C SER A 85 36.76 -36.83 17.56
N ASP A 86 37.41 -35.72 17.94
CA ASP A 86 38.60 -35.73 18.80
C ASP A 86 38.21 -36.02 20.25
#